data_AF-T0SF23-F1
#
_entry.id   AF-T0SF23-F1
#
_cell.length_a   1.000
_cell.length_b   1.000
_cell.length_c   1.000
_cell.angle_alpha   90.00
_cell.angle_beta   90.00
_cell.angle_gamma   90.00
#
_symmetry.space_group_name_H-M   'P 1'
#
loop_
_entity.id
_entity.type
_entity.pdbx_description
1 polymer ?
#
loop_
_entity_poly.entity_id
_entity_poly.type
_entity_poly.pdbx_seq_one_letter_code
_entity_poly.pdbx_strand_id
1 'polypeptide(L)'
;MKRLVGIFTFLILITSCGEDPFKAKTASPSKNAALTSVKSTTESSSEGCICPMNYEPVCAGGKTYSNICMAQCEGKTFEYSGECSN
;
A
#
# COMPACT_ATOMS: atom_id res chain seq x y z
N MET A 1 37.31 -40.43 -13.98
CA MET A 1 38.24 -39.70 -13.07
C MET A 1 38.06 -38.23 -13.40
N LYS A 2 37.07 -37.59 -12.77
CA LYS A 2 37.29 -36.66 -11.65
C LYS A 2 38.22 -35.53 -12.08
N ARG A 3 37.67 -34.49 -12.72
CA ARG A 3 37.81 -33.03 -12.47
C ARG A 3 37.02 -32.33 -13.60
N LEU A 4 36.11 -31.41 -13.38
CA LEU A 4 35.56 -30.84 -12.17
C LEU A 4 34.38 -29.99 -12.64
N VAL A 5 33.22 -30.30 -12.09
CA VAL A 5 31.96 -29.57 -12.10
C VAL A 5 32.19 -28.09 -11.79
N GLY A 6 32.32 -27.22 -12.81
CA GLY A 6 32.64 -25.81 -12.57
C GLY A 6 32.55 -24.85 -13.74
N ILE A 7 32.36 -25.31 -14.99
CA ILE A 7 32.19 -24.42 -16.16
C ILE A 7 30.71 -24.34 -16.58
N PHE A 8 29.91 -25.35 -16.24
CA PHE A 8 28.48 -25.43 -16.60
C PHE A 8 27.54 -24.66 -15.65
N THR A 9 28.03 -24.18 -14.49
CA THR A 9 27.22 -23.39 -13.54
C THR A 9 27.48 -21.88 -13.62
N PHE A 10 28.52 -21.43 -14.33
CA PHE A 10 28.89 -20.02 -14.40
C PHE A 10 28.35 -19.29 -15.64
N LEU A 11 27.83 -20.03 -16.63
CA LEU A 11 27.16 -19.48 -17.82
C LEU A 11 25.63 -19.41 -17.69
N ILE A 12 25.08 -19.64 -16.49
CA ILE A 12 23.65 -19.39 -16.17
C ILE A 12 23.46 -18.02 -15.46
N LEU A 13 24.54 -17.28 -15.18
CA LEU A 13 24.46 -15.94 -14.57
C LEU A 13 24.37 -14.78 -15.58
N ILE A 14 24.17 -15.06 -16.87
CA ILE A 14 24.01 -14.03 -17.92
C ILE A 14 22.59 -13.96 -18.50
N THR A 15 21.58 -14.57 -17.86
CA THR A 15 20.20 -14.63 -18.40
C THR A 15 19.10 -14.11 -17.47
N SER A 16 19.32 -13.01 -16.73
CA SER A 16 18.16 -12.29 -16.19
C SER A 16 18.47 -10.84 -15.80
N CYS A 17 18.55 -9.96 -16.79
CA CYS A 17 17.88 -8.66 -16.66
C CYS A 17 16.99 -8.52 -17.90
N GLY A 18 15.90 -9.29 -17.90
CA GLY A 18 14.72 -8.95 -18.66
C GLY A 18 14.09 -7.69 -18.09
N GLU A 19 13.40 -6.97 -18.97
CA GLU A 19 12.78 -5.67 -18.83
C GLU A 19 11.73 -5.62 -17.72
N ASP A 20 11.57 -4.44 -17.09
CA ASP A 20 10.25 -3.94 -16.69
C ASP A 20 10.23 -2.40 -16.69
N PRO A 21 9.56 -1.76 -17.66
CA PRO A 21 9.03 -0.42 -17.53
C PRO A 21 7.82 -0.44 -16.58
N PHE A 22 7.49 0.67 -15.92
CA PHE A 22 6.21 0.86 -15.19
C PHE A 22 6.05 0.21 -13.78
N LYS A 23 6.91 0.55 -12.80
CA LYS A 23 6.44 0.55 -11.40
C LYS A 23 7.02 1.68 -10.54
N ALA A 24 6.56 2.88 -10.83
CA ALA A 24 6.37 3.89 -9.79
C ALA A 24 4.88 4.25 -9.74
N LYS A 25 4.05 3.32 -9.23
CA LYS A 25 2.82 3.77 -8.59
C LYS A 25 3.28 4.36 -7.27
N THR A 26 3.62 5.65 -7.32
CA THR A 26 3.85 6.45 -6.13
C THR A 26 2.65 6.25 -5.23
N ALA A 27 2.91 5.67 -4.06
CA ALA A 27 1.97 5.70 -2.96
C ALA A 27 1.60 7.18 -2.73
N SER A 28 0.33 7.40 -2.37
CA SER A 28 -0.21 8.70 -2.02
C SER A 28 0.76 9.48 -1.12
N PRO A 29 1.17 10.71 -1.48
CA PRO A 29 1.93 11.57 -0.60
C PRO A 29 0.95 12.20 0.40
N SER A 30 0.71 11.51 1.51
CA SER A 30 0.29 12.19 2.73
C SER A 30 1.33 11.93 3.81
N LYS A 31 2.51 12.53 3.63
CA LYS A 31 3.49 12.70 4.69
C LYS A 31 4.01 14.12 4.59
N ASN A 32 3.21 15.04 5.10
CA ASN A 32 3.49 16.45 5.13
C ASN A 32 4.80 16.63 5.92
N ALA A 33 5.88 17.01 5.23
CA ALA A 33 7.24 17.06 5.77
C ALA A 33 7.51 18.27 6.71
N ALA A 34 6.49 18.72 7.45
CA ALA A 34 6.62 19.76 8.47
C ALA A 34 5.43 19.74 9.45
N LEU A 35 5.22 18.64 10.18
CA LEU A 35 4.40 18.66 11.39
C LEU A 35 5.16 18.05 12.55
N THR A 36 5.42 18.90 13.54
CA THR A 36 6.10 18.69 14.81
C THR A 36 5.69 17.37 15.49
N SER A 37 6.53 16.35 15.30
CA SER A 37 6.97 15.33 16.26
C SER A 37 5.99 14.82 17.33
N VAL A 38 4.73 14.51 17.00
CA VAL A 38 4.03 13.44 17.71
C VAL A 38 3.37 12.48 16.72
N LYS A 39 4.05 11.33 16.61
CA LYS A 39 3.52 9.99 16.36
C LYS A 39 2.85 9.74 15.00
N SER A 40 3.63 9.17 14.08
CA SER A 40 3.19 7.97 13.36
C SER A 40 4.36 7.28 12.69
N THR A 41 5.03 6.42 13.45
CA THR A 41 5.84 5.33 12.89
C THR A 41 5.71 4.13 13.83
N THR A 42 4.87 3.19 13.41
CA THR A 42 5.04 1.73 13.51
C THR A 42 5.28 1.14 14.90
N GLU A 43 4.21 0.62 15.55
CA GLU A 43 3.91 -0.82 15.59
C GLU A 43 2.74 -1.13 16.56
N SER A 44 1.82 -1.97 16.09
CA SER A 44 0.99 -2.90 16.87
C SER A 44 0.35 -2.42 18.19
N SER A 45 -0.71 -1.63 18.09
CA SER A 45 -2.01 -1.85 18.78
C SER A 45 -2.85 -0.57 18.66
N SER A 46 -3.94 -0.62 17.90
CA SER A 46 -5.14 0.22 18.06
C SER A 46 -4.96 1.68 18.50
N GLU A 47 -4.06 2.45 17.90
CA GLU A 47 -3.99 3.89 18.15
C GLU A 47 -4.60 4.64 16.98
N GLY A 48 -5.76 5.24 17.26
CA GLY A 48 -6.81 5.56 16.31
C GLY A 48 -6.36 6.41 15.14
N CYS A 49 -6.96 6.14 13.98
CA CYS A 49 -6.82 7.05 12.86
C CYS A 49 -7.51 8.36 13.19
N ILE A 50 -6.83 9.46 12.91
CA ILE A 50 -7.42 10.78 12.96
C ILE A 50 -7.99 11.06 11.59
N CYS A 51 -9.32 11.11 11.51
CA CYS A 51 -10.02 11.47 10.29
C CYS A 51 -10.79 12.79 10.49
N PRO A 52 -10.90 13.63 9.45
CA PRO A 52 -11.79 14.77 9.48
C PRO A 52 -13.24 14.30 9.69
N MET A 53 -14.05 15.16 10.29
CA MET A 53 -15.49 14.93 10.49
C MET A 53 -16.33 15.39 9.28
N ASN A 54 -15.74 15.53 8.11
CA ASN A 54 -16.47 15.88 6.90
C ASN A 54 -17.35 14.71 6.45
N TYR A 55 -18.56 15.02 5.98
CA TYR A 55 -19.48 14.03 5.44
C TYR A 55 -19.38 14.01 3.91
N GLU A 56 -18.63 13.04 3.40
CA GLU A 56 -18.45 12.74 1.98
C GLU A 56 -18.56 11.22 1.81
N PRO A 57 -19.80 10.68 1.82
CA PRO A 57 -20.01 9.26 2.01
C PRO A 57 -19.36 8.43 0.90
N VAL A 58 -18.84 7.25 1.27
CA VAL A 58 -18.28 6.28 0.34
C VAL A 58 -18.76 4.86 0.67
N CYS A 59 -18.96 4.04 -0.36
CA CYS A 59 -19.16 2.61 -0.19
C CYS A 59 -17.80 1.91 -0.26
N ALA A 60 -17.46 1.18 0.80
CA ALA A 60 -16.20 0.45 0.88
C ALA A 60 -16.40 -0.90 1.60
N GLY A 61 -16.04 -2.00 0.95
CA GLY A 61 -16.23 -3.35 1.50
C GLY A 61 -17.69 -3.65 1.88
N GLY A 62 -18.65 -3.17 1.09
CA GLY A 62 -20.09 -3.32 1.34
C GLY A 62 -20.66 -2.52 2.53
N LYS A 63 -19.92 -1.57 3.11
CA LYS A 63 -20.40 -0.68 4.18
C LYS A 63 -20.24 0.78 3.77
N THR A 64 -21.23 1.61 4.12
CA THR A 64 -21.15 3.07 3.98
C THR A 64 -20.24 3.64 5.06
N TYR A 65 -19.26 4.43 4.66
CA TYR A 65 -18.39 5.21 5.53
C TYR A 65 -18.67 6.70 5.33
N SER A 66 -18.62 7.48 6.41
CA SER A 66 -18.87 8.93 6.37
C SER A 66 -17.88 9.70 5.49
N ASN A 67 -16.66 9.18 5.33
CA ASN A 67 -15.67 9.65 4.37
C ASN A 67 -14.62 8.57 4.06
N ILE A 68 -13.82 8.82 3.04
CA ILE A 68 -12.77 7.91 2.57
C ILE A 68 -11.67 7.65 3.62
N CYS A 69 -11.38 8.62 4.50
CA CYS A 69 -10.39 8.43 5.55
C CYS A 69 -10.86 7.35 6.54
N MET A 70 -12.12 7.39 6.95
CA MET A 70 -12.70 6.40 7.86
C MET A 70 -12.70 5.00 7.23
N ALA A 71 -12.99 4.89 5.93
CA ALA A 71 -12.91 3.61 5.20
C ALA A 71 -11.48 3.04 5.20
N GLN A 72 -10.48 3.88 4.89
CA GLN A 72 -9.07 3.47 4.89
C GLN A 72 -8.56 3.15 6.30
N CYS A 73 -9.05 3.86 7.31
CA CYS A 73 -8.73 3.58 8.71
C CYS A 73 -9.15 2.18 9.13
N GLU A 74 -10.35 1.75 8.72
CA GLU A 74 -10.83 0.38 8.93
C GLU A 74 -10.24 -0.62 7.90
N GLY A 75 -9.30 -0.19 7.07
CA GLY A 75 -8.64 -1.03 6.06
C GLY A 75 -9.59 -1.53 4.97
N LYS A 76 -10.69 -0.83 4.71
CA LYS A 76 -11.65 -1.21 3.67
C LYS A 76 -11.21 -0.75 2.29
N THR A 77 -11.52 -1.59 1.31
CA THR A 77 -11.33 -1.27 -0.10
C THR A 77 -12.47 -0.37 -0.58
N PHE A 78 -12.14 0.81 -1.07
CA PHE A 78 -13.10 1.72 -1.70
C PHE A 78 -13.72 1.07 -2.95
N GLU A 79 -15.04 1.22 -3.09
CA GLU A 79 -15.80 0.74 -4.25
C GLU A 79 -16.29 1.91 -5.09
N TYR A 80 -17.15 2.77 -4.53
CA TYR A 80 -17.68 3.96 -5.20
C TYR A 80 -18.04 5.07 -4.22
N SER A 81 -18.11 6.30 -4.73
CA SER A 81 -18.56 7.47 -3.96
C SER A 81 -20.06 7.44 -3.75
N GLY A 82 -20.52 7.91 -2.59
CA GLY A 82 -21.90 7.80 -2.14
C GLY A 82 -22.10 6.67 -1.13
N GLU A 83 -23.31 6.58 -0.60
CA GLU A 83 -23.69 5.51 0.32
C GLU A 83 -23.85 4.18 -0.44
N CYS A 84 -23.63 3.05 0.24
CA CYS A 84 -23.91 1.75 -0.36
C CYS A 84 -25.41 1.61 -0.66
N SER A 85 -25.72 1.21 -1.90
CA SER A 85 -27.07 0.82 -2.31
C SER A 85 -27.24 -0.69 -2.03
N ASN A 86 -27.71 -1.05 -0.83
CA ASN A 86 -28.01 -2.45 -0.47
C ASN A 86 -29.21 -3.01 -1.24
#